data_AF-A0A150RDE4-F1
#
_entry.id   AF-A0A150RDE4-F1
#
_cell.length_a   1.000
_cell.length_b   1.000
_cell.length_c   1.000
_cell.angle_alpha   90.00
_cell.angle_beta   90.00
_cell.angle_gamma   90.00
#
_symmetry.space_group_name_H-M   'P 1'
#
loop_
_entity.id
_entity.type
_entity.pdbx_description
1 polymer ?
#
loop_
_entity_poly.entity_id
_entity_poly.type
_entity_poly.pdbx_seq_one_letter_code
_entity_poly.pdbx_strand_id
1 'polypeptide(L)'
;MDDSARFDWSFTEKVDQDELRHHQRFAFGASESSSGLISDVEGRPGVHTYWLFFSVPSLDVEVDRARRHGGIFIGPIELPNGVRVAACDDAQGAAFGLIEPEDAARLASRGA
;
A
#
# COMPACT_ATOMS: atom_id res chain seq x y z
N MET A 1 15.46 13.95 15.41
CA MET A 1 15.50 12.74 16.24
C MET A 1 15.00 11.63 15.34
N ASP A 2 15.81 10.62 15.07
CA ASP A 2 15.44 9.56 14.13
C ASP A 2 14.63 8.50 14.88
N ASP A 3 13.31 8.59 14.76
CA ASP A 3 12.40 7.66 15.45
C ASP A 3 12.45 6.25 14.84
N SER A 4 13.02 6.09 13.65
CA SER A 4 13.15 4.79 12.99
C SER A 4 14.13 3.85 13.73
N ALA A 5 15.25 4.41 14.21
CA ALA A 5 16.26 3.70 15.00
C ALA A 5 15.78 3.22 16.39
N ARG A 6 14.64 3.72 16.89
CA ARG A 6 14.07 3.28 18.17
C ARG A 6 13.20 2.05 18.07
N PHE A 7 12.69 1.77 16.88
CA PHE A 7 11.71 0.72 16.61
C PHE A 7 12.20 -0.25 15.53
N ASP A 8 13.51 -0.22 15.22
CA ASP A 8 14.19 -1.06 14.24
C ASP A 8 13.54 -1.10 12.85
N TRP A 9 12.83 -0.05 12.44
CA TRP A 9 12.37 0.09 11.07
C TRP A 9 13.31 1.00 10.28
N SER A 10 13.42 0.75 8.97
CA SER A 10 14.19 1.62 8.08
C SER A 10 13.53 1.71 6.71
N PHE A 11 13.78 2.84 6.03
CA PHE A 11 13.42 2.97 4.64
C PHE A 11 14.33 2.09 3.77
N THR A 12 13.73 1.39 2.81
CA THR A 12 14.45 0.53 1.88
C THR A 12 14.50 1.18 0.50
N GLU A 13 13.87 0.57 -0.50
CA GLU A 13 13.89 1.04 -1.88
C GLU A 13 12.98 2.26 -2.06
N LYS A 14 13.52 3.28 -2.76
CA LYS A 14 12.72 4.34 -3.35
C LYS A 14 12.11 3.81 -4.64
N VAL A 15 10.79 3.88 -4.73
CA VAL A 15 10.04 3.53 -5.92
C VAL A 15 9.70 4.85 -6.61
N ASP A 16 10.34 5.14 -7.73
CA ASP A 16 9.89 6.24 -8.59
C ASP A 16 8.87 5.66 -9.58
N GLN A 17 7.59 5.89 -9.30
CA GLN A 17 6.49 5.60 -10.22
C GLN A 17 5.96 6.92 -10.77
N ASP A 18 6.01 7.08 -12.10
CA ASP A 18 5.77 8.36 -12.78
C ASP A 18 4.41 9.01 -12.49
N GLU A 19 3.40 8.21 -12.12
CA GLU A 19 2.04 8.68 -11.81
C GLU A 19 1.82 8.95 -10.32
N LEU A 20 2.70 8.44 -9.45
CA LEU A 20 2.61 8.59 -8.01
C LEU A 20 3.99 9.00 -7.47
N ARG A 21 4.22 10.32 -7.35
CA ARG A 21 5.53 10.86 -6.93
C ARG A 21 5.83 10.49 -5.47
N HIS A 22 7.10 10.23 -5.17
CA HIS A 22 7.65 9.92 -3.83
C HIS A 22 7.06 8.66 -3.16
N HIS A 23 7.52 7.48 -3.59
CA HIS A 23 7.16 6.21 -2.94
C HIS A 23 8.40 5.64 -2.24
N GLN A 24 8.26 5.34 -0.95
CA GLN A 24 9.34 4.82 -0.14
C GLN A 24 8.88 3.56 0.59
N ARG A 25 9.51 2.43 0.29
CA ARG A 25 9.28 1.19 1.04
C ARG A 25 9.94 1.26 2.42
N PHE A 26 9.38 0.54 3.38
CA PHE A 26 9.99 0.35 4.70
C PHE A 26 9.89 -1.11 5.13
N ALA A 27 10.82 -1.52 5.98
CA ALA A 27 10.85 -2.85 6.60
C ALA A 27 11.26 -2.74 8.07
N PHE A 28 10.82 -3.70 8.88
CA PHE A 28 11.37 -3.92 10.22
C PHE A 28 12.57 -4.86 10.11
N GLY A 29 13.73 -4.48 10.66
CA GLY A 29 14.96 -5.24 10.52
C GLY A 29 15.59 -5.17 9.10
N ALA A 30 16.92 -5.25 9.04
CA ALA A 30 17.68 -5.00 7.81
C ALA A 30 17.49 -6.05 6.69
N SER A 31 16.88 -7.20 6.99
CA SER A 31 16.79 -8.36 6.08
C SER A 31 15.35 -8.86 5.86
N GLU A 32 14.33 -8.13 6.31
CA GLU A 32 12.93 -8.50 6.09
C GLU A 32 12.40 -8.01 4.74
N SER A 33 11.37 -8.70 4.24
CA SER A 33 10.59 -8.22 3.10
C SER A 33 9.86 -6.92 3.48
N SER A 34 9.65 -6.04 2.51
CA SER A 34 8.97 -4.75 2.71
C SER A 34 7.66 -4.93 3.49
N SER A 35 7.54 -4.24 4.62
CA SER A 35 6.35 -4.28 5.48
C SER A 35 5.26 -3.33 4.99
N GLY A 36 5.62 -2.33 4.19
CA GLY A 36 4.66 -1.44 3.55
C GLY A 36 5.32 -0.42 2.64
N LEU A 37 4.49 0.48 2.13
CA LEU A 37 4.90 1.59 1.29
C LEU A 37 4.36 2.90 1.86
N ILE A 38 5.20 3.93 1.82
CA ILE A 38 4.85 5.30 2.14
C ILE A 38 4.78 6.10 0.85
N SER A 39 3.64 6.75 0.61
CA SER A 39 3.38 7.55 -0.59
C SER A 39 2.85 8.94 -0.24
N ASP A 40 3.28 9.94 -1.02
CA ASP A 40 2.67 11.28 -1.01
C ASP A 40 1.27 11.21 -1.66
N VAL A 41 0.31 11.92 -1.08
CA VAL A 41 -1.04 12.04 -1.63
C VAL A 41 -1.31 13.51 -1.89
N GLU A 42 -0.86 13.96 -3.05
CA GLU A 42 -1.19 15.29 -3.55
C GLU A 42 -2.72 15.41 -3.65
N GLY A 43 -3.31 16.32 -2.87
CA GLY A 43 -4.72 16.72 -3.02
C GLY A 43 -5.75 16.04 -2.13
N ARG A 44 -5.38 15.36 -1.02
CA ARG A 44 -6.36 14.84 -0.04
C ARG A 44 -6.32 15.62 1.29
N PRO A 45 -7.20 16.63 1.49
CA PRO A 45 -7.21 17.46 2.69
C PRO A 45 -7.43 16.62 3.96
N GLY A 46 -6.64 16.87 5.00
CA GLY A 46 -6.81 16.23 6.31
C GLY A 46 -6.14 14.88 6.48
N VAL A 47 -5.42 14.37 5.47
CA VAL A 47 -4.59 13.18 5.62
C VAL A 47 -3.11 13.58 5.71
N HIS A 48 -2.37 12.95 6.63
CA HIS A 48 -0.94 13.21 6.81
C HIS A 48 -0.16 12.94 5.52
N THR A 49 0.97 13.64 5.35
CA THR A 49 1.86 13.60 4.17
C THR A 49 2.39 12.20 3.83
N TYR A 50 2.20 11.21 4.71
CA TYR A 50 2.61 9.83 4.50
C TYR A 50 1.42 8.90 4.65
N TRP A 51 1.00 8.27 3.55
CA TRP A 51 0.03 7.18 3.56
C TRP A 51 0.73 5.84 3.77
N LEU A 52 0.23 5.02 4.69
CA LEU A 52 0.68 3.64 4.86
C LEU A 52 -0.08 2.74 3.87
N PHE A 53 0.64 1.98 3.06
CA PHE A 53 0.08 0.92 2.23
C PHE A 53 0.45 -0.46 2.75
N PHE A 54 -0.56 -1.31 2.94
CA PHE A 54 -0.37 -2.71 3.33
C PHE A 54 -0.48 -3.63 2.11
N SER A 55 0.50 -4.52 1.95
CA SER A 55 0.48 -5.53 0.89
C SER A 55 -0.56 -6.61 1.21
N VAL A 56 -1.40 -6.94 0.23
CA VAL A 56 -2.43 -7.97 0.35
C VAL A 56 -2.40 -8.91 -0.85
N PRO A 57 -2.74 -10.20 -0.67
CA PRO A 57 -2.71 -11.18 -1.78
C PRO A 57 -3.88 -10.98 -2.78
N SER A 58 -4.97 -10.33 -2.36
CA SER A 58 -6.10 -10.03 -3.24
C SER A 58 -6.87 -8.83 -2.70
N LEU A 59 -6.93 -7.76 -3.48
CA LEU A 59 -7.75 -6.59 -3.13
C LEU A 59 -9.23 -6.93 -3.11
N ASP A 60 -9.70 -7.80 -4.00
CA ASP A 60 -11.13 -8.12 -4.08
C ASP A 60 -11.63 -8.77 -2.77
N VAL A 61 -10.86 -9.72 -2.24
CA VAL A 61 -11.20 -10.38 -0.96
C VAL A 61 -11.08 -9.42 0.22
N GLU A 62 -9.99 -8.65 0.26
CA GLU A 62 -9.63 -7.86 1.43
C GLU A 62 -10.44 -6.57 1.55
N VAL A 63 -10.74 -5.91 0.43
CA VAL A 63 -11.66 -4.76 0.39
C VAL A 63 -13.06 -5.18 0.83
N ASP A 64 -13.58 -6.31 0.34
CA ASP A 64 -14.90 -6.80 0.74
C ASP A 64 -14.96 -7.21 2.21
N ARG A 65 -13.86 -7.76 2.75
CA ARG A 65 -13.74 -8.01 4.19
C ARG A 65 -13.78 -6.70 4.97
N ALA A 66 -13.00 -5.71 4.59
CA ALA A 66 -12.90 -4.45 5.33
C ALA A 66 -14.18 -3.60 5.23
N ARG A 67 -14.86 -3.59 4.07
CA ARG A 67 -16.19 -2.97 3.91
C ARG A 67 -17.23 -3.52 4.88
N ARG A 68 -17.25 -4.84 5.10
CA ARG A 68 -18.15 -5.47 6.09
C ARG A 68 -17.90 -5.03 7.53
N HIS A 69 -16.72 -4.49 7.83
CA HIS A 69 -16.36 -3.95 9.13
C HIS A 69 -16.46 -2.42 9.19
N GLY A 70 -17.07 -1.79 8.19
CA GLY A 70 -17.33 -0.34 8.16
C GLY A 70 -16.25 0.51 7.48
N GLY A 71 -15.27 -0.11 6.81
CA GLY A 71 -14.30 0.63 6.00
C GLY A 71 -14.91 1.15 4.69
N ILE A 72 -14.59 2.40 4.33
CA ILE A 72 -14.98 3.02 3.07
C ILE A 72 -13.79 2.92 2.11
N PHE A 73 -14.01 2.35 0.92
CA PHE A 73 -12.93 2.13 -0.04
C PHE A 73 -13.15 2.85 -1.36
N ILE A 74 -12.08 3.47 -1.86
CA ILE A 74 -11.95 4.00 -3.23
C ILE A 74 -11.03 3.08 -4.02
N GLY A 75 -11.53 2.49 -5.11
CA GLY A 75 -10.88 1.42 -5.87
C GLY A 75 -11.57 0.05 -5.66
N PRO A 76 -10.94 -1.07 -6.09
CA PRO A 76 -9.57 -1.19 -6.61
C PRO A 76 -9.33 -0.48 -7.95
N ILE A 77 -8.12 0.04 -8.16
CA ILE A 77 -7.64 0.59 -9.43
C ILE A 77 -6.41 -0.22 -9.86
N GLU A 78 -6.35 -0.62 -11.13
CA GLU A 78 -5.17 -1.27 -11.72
C GLU A 78 -4.27 -0.21 -12.36
N LEU A 79 -3.00 -0.23 -11.98
CA LEU A 79 -1.96 0.66 -12.51
C LEU A 79 -1.33 0.04 -13.78
N PRO A 80 -0.67 0.83 -14.64
CA PRO A 80 -0.08 0.33 -15.90
C PRO A 80 0.94 -0.80 -15.75
N ASN A 81 1.55 -0.94 -14.57
CA ASN A 81 2.52 -1.99 -14.23
C ASN A 81 1.86 -3.26 -13.65
N GLY A 82 0.53 -3.40 -13.74
CA GLY A 82 -0.20 -4.58 -13.24
C GLY A 82 -0.38 -4.65 -11.72
N VAL A 83 0.18 -3.70 -10.98
CA VAL A 83 -0.10 -3.52 -9.54
C VAL A 83 -1.51 -2.96 -9.39
N ARG A 84 -2.24 -3.44 -8.39
CA ARG A 84 -3.54 -2.87 -8.03
C ARG A 84 -3.47 -2.20 -6.68
N VAL A 85 -4.22 -1.11 -6.52
CA VAL A 85 -4.29 -0.34 -5.27
C VAL A 85 -5.73 -0.03 -4.90
N ALA A 86 -6.00 0.11 -3.59
CA ALA A 86 -7.24 0.65 -3.07
C ALA A 86 -6.95 1.55 -1.86
N ALA A 87 -7.67 2.65 -1.76
CA ALA A 87 -7.61 3.55 -0.61
C ALA A 87 -8.73 3.25 0.37
N CYS A 88 -8.46 3.27 1.66
CA CYS A 88 -9.40 3.03 2.75
C CYS A 88 -9.48 4.25 3.66
N ASP A 89 -10.70 4.64 3.99
CA ASP A 89 -11.02 5.45 5.17
C ASP A 89 -11.78 4.53 6.14
N ASP A 90 -11.19 4.20 7.29
CA ASP A 90 -11.82 3.32 8.27
C ASP A 90 -12.78 4.07 9.22
N ALA A 91 -13.63 3.31 9.92
CA ALA A 91 -14.61 3.88 10.85
C ALA A 91 -13.99 4.52 12.11
N GLN A 92 -12.71 4.30 12.38
CA GLN A 92 -11.96 4.87 13.50
C GLN A 92 -11.24 6.18 13.12
N GLY A 93 -11.29 6.57 11.83
CA GLY A 93 -10.69 7.78 11.30
C GLY A 93 -9.29 7.60 10.74
N ALA A 94 -8.80 6.36 10.59
CA ALA A 94 -7.53 6.11 9.92
C ALA A 94 -7.72 6.05 8.40
N ALA A 95 -6.77 6.65 7.68
CA ALA A 95 -6.67 6.57 6.24
C ALA A 95 -5.41 5.79 5.84
N PHE A 96 -5.58 4.76 5.02
CA PHE A 96 -4.48 3.90 4.57
C PHE A 96 -4.78 3.30 3.20
N GLY A 97 -3.75 2.76 2.55
CA GLY A 97 -3.88 2.06 1.28
C GLY A 97 -3.70 0.55 1.42
N LEU A 98 -4.25 -0.18 0.47
CA LEU A 98 -3.94 -1.58 0.22
C LEU A 98 -3.29 -1.70 -1.16
N ILE A 99 -2.28 -2.54 -1.27
CA ILE A 99 -1.58 -2.83 -2.53
C ILE A 99 -1.60 -4.34 -2.79
N GLU A 100 -2.13 -4.74 -3.94
CA GLU A 100 -1.96 -6.09 -4.49
C GLU A 100 -0.83 -5.99 -5.51
N PRO A 101 0.37 -6.52 -5.21
CA PRO A 101 1.49 -6.47 -6.14
C PRO A 101 1.15 -7.26 -7.42
N GLU A 102 1.82 -6.94 -8.53
CA GLU A 102 1.74 -7.73 -9.75
C GLU A 102 2.13 -9.18 -9.42
N ASP A 103 1.16 -10.09 -9.41
CA ASP A 103 1.42 -11.46 -8.99
C ASP A 103 1.87 -12.32 -10.18
N ALA A 104 3.03 -12.99 -10.04
CA ALA A 104 3.47 -14.09 -10.88
C ALA A 104 2.43 -15.23 -10.94
N ALA A 105 1.50 -15.30 -9.98
CA ALA A 105 0.35 -16.20 -10.00
C ALA A 105 -0.67 -15.88 -11.13
N ARG A 106 -0.81 -14.63 -11.57
CA ARG A 106 -1.67 -14.27 -12.72
C ARG A 106 -1.08 -14.75 -14.05
N LEU A 107 0.26 -14.85 -14.15
CA LEU A 107 0.94 -15.45 -15.32
C LEU A 107 0.74 -16.96 -15.40
N ALA A 108 0.64 -17.67 -14.27
CA ALA A 108 0.38 -19.12 -14.27
C ALA A 108 -1.00 -19.50 -14.81
N SER A 109 -1.99 -18.59 -14.72
CA SER A 109 -3.35 -18.79 -15.26
C SER A 109 -3.56 -18.31 -16.71
N ARG A 110 -2.56 -17.67 -17.34
CA ARG A 110 -2.64 -17.20 -18.74
C ARG A 110 -1.88 -18.09 -19.73
N GLY A 111 -1.35 -19.24 -19.26
CA GLY A 111 -0.56 -20.18 -20.04
C GLY A 111 -1.05 -21.63 -20.05
N ALA A 112 -2.31 -21.88 -19.69
CA ALA A 112 -2.94 -23.21 -19.76
C ALA A 112 -4.09 -23.23 -20.76
#